data_AF-A0A924N6C1-F1
#
_entry.id   AF-A0A924N6C1-F1
#
_cell.length_a   1.000
_cell.length_b   1.000
_cell.length_c   1.000
_cell.angle_alpha   90.00
_cell.angle_beta   90.00
_cell.angle_gamma   90.00
#
_symmetry.space_group_name_H-M   'P 1'
#
loop_
_entity.id
_entity.type
_entity.pdbx_description
1 polymer ?
#
loop_
_entity_poly.entity_id
_entity_poly.type
_entity_poly.pdbx_seq_one_letter_code
_entity_poly.pdbx_strand_id
1 'polypeptide(L)'
;VLVVLINDPDFETGPNTKDGGDFGGKAMTYYGRWTYKYEEAARQGAAGVLVVHETAPAAYGWATVKNSNGATMFDIVRNEPAKSHPNLEAWIQRDAAVELFKAAHLDFEALKKQAQSRGFKPVELKGATFSAAYAVDHSVIVSKNIAGRIKGSARPDETVIYSAHWDHLGVGAPDARGDKIYNGAIDNADGVAAILETARAFKSQPAPQRSILFLAVTAEERGLLGSEYYAANPLYPLSKTVGDLNIDALSATGPAKDITTSGDGKVDLQDLLVVKAKAHGRYFTPDPSPQAGHFYRSDHFPFAKRGVPAISVGSGEDLVVGGKEAGQKGEEDYTTNRYHQPADEWRADWDLTGQAQDIGLFYEVGADLANSRVWPEWQAGSEFKALRDTTKADRK
;
A
#
# COMPACT_ATOMS: atom_id res chain seq x y z
N VAL A 1 -27.15 -8.39 -0.27
CA VAL A 1 -25.78 -8.82 0.11
C VAL A 1 -25.14 -9.42 -1.12
N LEU A 2 -23.89 -9.06 -1.41
CA LEU A 2 -23.13 -9.58 -2.55
C LEU A 2 -22.21 -10.71 -2.07
N VAL A 3 -22.04 -11.76 -2.88
CA VAL A 3 -20.96 -12.73 -2.72
C VAL A 3 -19.98 -12.49 -3.85
N VAL A 4 -18.72 -12.20 -3.51
CA VAL A 4 -17.70 -11.78 -4.49
C VAL A 4 -16.44 -12.61 -4.33
N LEU A 5 -15.73 -12.83 -5.44
CA LEU A 5 -14.42 -13.48 -5.41
C LEU A 5 -13.35 -12.47 -4.98
N ILE A 6 -12.34 -12.97 -4.27
CA ILE A 6 -11.11 -12.22 -4.02
C ILE A 6 -10.24 -12.17 -5.30
N ASN A 7 -9.39 -11.14 -5.40
CA ASN A 7 -8.49 -10.87 -6.54
C ASN A 7 -9.24 -10.51 -7.83
N ASP A 8 -8.48 -10.36 -8.92
CA ASP A 8 -8.95 -9.93 -10.23
C ASP A 8 -9.51 -11.09 -11.06
N PRO A 9 -10.46 -10.82 -11.96
CA PRO A 9 -11.06 -11.84 -12.81
C PRO A 9 -10.04 -12.65 -13.63
N ASP A 10 -8.91 -12.06 -14.02
CA ASP A 10 -7.91 -12.73 -14.85
C ASP A 10 -6.74 -13.36 -14.06
N PHE A 11 -6.82 -13.40 -12.72
CA PHE A 11 -5.79 -13.99 -11.85
C PHE A 11 -5.40 -15.42 -12.25
N GLU A 12 -6.41 -16.24 -12.55
CA GLU A 12 -6.21 -17.66 -12.92
C GLU A 12 -5.96 -17.87 -14.41
N THR A 13 -6.38 -16.91 -15.26
CA THR A 13 -6.33 -17.05 -16.72
C THR A 13 -5.13 -16.34 -17.36
N GLY A 14 -4.50 -15.42 -16.63
CA GLY A 14 -3.37 -14.60 -17.09
C GLY A 14 -3.80 -13.38 -17.90
N PRO A 15 -2.89 -12.40 -18.08
CA PRO A 15 -3.16 -11.23 -18.89
C PRO A 15 -3.22 -11.64 -20.37
N ASN A 16 -4.23 -11.20 -21.10
CA ASN A 16 -4.48 -11.50 -22.52
C ASN A 16 -5.09 -12.87 -22.85
N THR A 17 -6.17 -13.25 -22.16
CA THR A 17 -7.14 -14.12 -22.84
C THR A 17 -7.97 -13.28 -23.82
N LYS A 18 -8.39 -13.86 -24.96
CA LYS A 18 -9.26 -13.22 -25.96
C LYS A 18 -10.56 -12.63 -25.37
N ASP A 19 -10.92 -13.03 -24.15
CA ASP A 19 -12.18 -12.73 -23.48
C ASP A 19 -12.04 -12.02 -22.10
N GLY A 20 -10.80 -11.72 -21.63
CA GLY A 20 -10.55 -11.15 -20.31
C GLY A 20 -9.05 -10.92 -20.02
N GLY A 21 -8.56 -9.72 -20.34
CA GLY A 21 -7.15 -9.32 -20.14
C GLY A 21 -7.03 -7.84 -19.79
N ASP A 22 -7.98 -7.32 -19.02
CA ASP A 22 -8.01 -5.90 -18.63
C ASP A 22 -7.22 -5.61 -17.36
N PHE A 23 -6.80 -6.65 -16.64
CA PHE A 23 -6.11 -6.53 -15.36
C PHE A 23 -4.67 -7.08 -15.47
N GLY A 24 -4.02 -7.26 -14.32
CA GLY A 24 -2.61 -7.64 -14.24
C GLY A 24 -2.34 -9.14 -14.29
N GLY A 25 -3.36 -9.99 -14.48
CA GLY A 25 -3.23 -11.43 -14.29
C GLY A 25 -2.85 -11.75 -12.85
N LYS A 26 -1.69 -12.37 -12.65
CA LYS A 26 -1.20 -12.63 -11.28
C LYS A 26 -0.85 -11.36 -10.51
N ALA A 27 -0.54 -10.26 -11.19
CA ALA A 27 -0.29 -8.99 -10.53
C ALA A 27 -1.63 -8.37 -10.11
N MET A 28 -1.85 -8.26 -8.80
CA MET A 28 -3.08 -7.71 -8.26
C MET A 28 -3.21 -6.23 -8.68
N THR A 29 -4.36 -5.88 -9.25
CA THR A 29 -4.79 -4.49 -9.44
C THR A 29 -5.52 -4.00 -8.20
N TYR A 30 -5.75 -2.70 -8.06
CA TYR A 30 -6.56 -2.17 -6.96
C TYR A 30 -7.94 -2.83 -6.93
N TYR A 31 -8.49 -3.14 -8.10
CA TYR A 31 -9.78 -3.83 -8.23
C TYR A 31 -9.79 -5.19 -7.58
N GLY A 32 -8.64 -5.88 -7.49
CA GLY A 32 -8.45 -7.18 -6.88
C GLY A 32 -8.52 -7.18 -5.35
N ARG A 33 -8.20 -6.04 -4.72
CA ARG A 33 -8.14 -5.87 -3.27
C ARG A 33 -9.53 -6.01 -2.62
N TRP A 34 -9.62 -6.67 -1.47
CA TRP A 34 -10.90 -6.84 -0.75
C TRP A 34 -11.52 -5.51 -0.32
N THR A 35 -10.70 -4.51 0.04
CA THR A 35 -11.17 -3.16 0.38
C THR A 35 -11.84 -2.49 -0.82
N TYR A 36 -11.30 -2.64 -2.04
CA TYR A 36 -11.99 -2.16 -3.23
C TYR A 36 -13.36 -2.82 -3.40
N LYS A 37 -13.47 -4.13 -3.14
CA LYS A 37 -14.75 -4.84 -3.22
C LYS A 37 -15.78 -4.27 -2.25
N TYR A 38 -15.38 -3.91 -1.04
CA TYR A 38 -16.26 -3.24 -0.06
C TYR A 38 -16.66 -1.83 -0.53
N GLU A 39 -15.69 -1.04 -0.97
CA GLU A 39 -15.92 0.33 -1.43
C GLU A 39 -16.82 0.39 -2.67
N GLU A 40 -16.60 -0.50 -3.65
CA GLU A 40 -17.46 -0.62 -4.83
C GLU A 40 -18.87 -1.05 -4.41
N ALA A 41 -19.00 -2.05 -3.54
CA ALA A 41 -20.31 -2.48 -3.06
C ALA A 41 -21.07 -1.36 -2.34
N ALA A 42 -20.38 -0.55 -1.52
CA ALA A 42 -20.94 0.63 -0.90
C ALA A 42 -21.43 1.66 -1.93
N ARG A 43 -20.61 1.95 -2.96
CA ARG A 43 -20.98 2.84 -4.08
C ARG A 43 -22.20 2.35 -4.86
N GLN A 44 -22.41 1.04 -4.93
CA GLN A 44 -23.58 0.41 -5.56
C GLN A 44 -24.78 0.25 -4.60
N GLY A 45 -24.68 0.71 -3.35
CA GLY A 45 -25.76 0.63 -2.36
C GLY A 45 -26.01 -0.77 -1.80
N ALA A 46 -25.01 -1.66 -1.84
CA ALA A 46 -25.15 -3.01 -1.29
C ALA A 46 -25.30 -2.98 0.23
N ALA A 47 -26.25 -3.77 0.75
CA ALA A 47 -26.42 -3.94 2.20
C ALA A 47 -25.26 -4.66 2.89
N GLY A 48 -24.41 -5.38 2.14
CA GLY A 48 -23.28 -6.12 2.69
C GLY A 48 -22.54 -6.93 1.63
N VAL A 49 -21.33 -7.39 1.96
CA VAL A 49 -20.43 -8.18 1.09
C VAL A 49 -19.88 -9.38 1.84
N LEU A 50 -19.87 -10.54 1.17
CA LEU A 50 -19.16 -11.75 1.56
C LEU A 50 -18.05 -12.02 0.53
N VAL A 51 -16.79 -11.82 0.92
CA VAL A 51 -15.63 -12.15 0.07
C VAL A 51 -15.30 -13.63 0.22
N VAL A 52 -15.34 -14.39 -0.88
CA VAL A 52 -14.93 -15.79 -0.89
C VAL A 52 -13.42 -15.87 -0.76
N HIS A 53 -12.93 -16.53 0.30
CA HIS A 53 -11.51 -16.77 0.48
C HIS A 53 -11.03 -17.93 -0.39
N GLU A 54 -9.95 -17.71 -1.12
CA GLU A 54 -9.14 -18.75 -1.74
C GLU A 54 -7.66 -18.43 -1.53
N THR A 55 -6.86 -19.41 -1.08
CA THR A 55 -5.48 -19.16 -0.61
C THR A 55 -4.57 -18.52 -1.67
N ALA A 56 -4.59 -19.04 -2.91
CA ALA A 56 -3.72 -18.50 -3.96
C ALA A 56 -4.14 -17.07 -4.39
N PRO A 57 -5.43 -16.80 -4.71
CA PRO A 57 -5.91 -15.44 -4.96
C PRO A 57 -5.73 -14.46 -3.79
N ALA A 58 -5.85 -14.92 -2.54
CA ALA A 58 -5.63 -14.06 -1.37
C ALA A 58 -4.14 -13.86 -1.04
N ALA A 59 -3.24 -14.69 -1.57
CA ALA A 59 -1.83 -14.80 -1.20
C ALA A 59 -1.55 -15.20 0.27
N TYR A 60 -2.58 -15.57 1.04
CA TYR A 60 -2.46 -16.04 2.43
C TYR A 60 -3.59 -17.01 2.81
N GLY A 61 -3.32 -17.83 3.82
CA GLY A 61 -4.29 -18.79 4.34
C GLY A 61 -5.43 -18.16 5.16
N TRP A 62 -6.47 -18.95 5.45
CA TRP A 62 -7.64 -18.49 6.22
C TRP A 62 -7.30 -17.98 7.64
N ALA A 63 -6.21 -18.48 8.23
CA ALA A 63 -5.75 -18.04 9.56
C ALA A 63 -5.52 -16.52 9.61
N THR A 64 -4.96 -15.93 8.54
CA THR A 64 -4.77 -14.49 8.42
C THR A 64 -6.12 -13.77 8.45
N VAL A 65 -7.10 -14.20 7.65
CA VAL A 65 -8.45 -13.62 7.64
C VAL A 65 -9.10 -13.69 9.02
N LYS A 66 -9.05 -14.86 9.67
CA LYS A 66 -9.63 -15.07 10.99
C LYS A 66 -9.00 -14.13 12.04
N ASN A 67 -7.68 -14.00 12.03
CA ASN A 67 -6.96 -13.20 13.02
C ASN A 67 -7.12 -11.70 12.78
N SER A 68 -7.18 -11.24 11.52
CA SER A 68 -7.36 -9.83 11.16
C SER A 68 -8.77 -9.29 11.45
N ASN A 69 -9.80 -10.15 11.47
CA ASN A 69 -11.20 -9.73 11.68
C ASN A 69 -11.71 -10.01 13.11
N GLY A 70 -10.87 -10.58 13.98
CA GLY A 70 -11.24 -10.92 15.37
C GLY A 70 -10.93 -9.83 16.39
N ALA A 71 -10.23 -8.77 15.99
CA ALA A 71 -9.83 -7.66 16.84
C ALA A 71 -10.71 -6.42 16.61
N THR A 72 -10.49 -5.38 17.43
CA THR A 72 -11.09 -4.05 17.20
C THR A 72 -10.72 -3.56 15.80
N MET A 73 -11.74 -3.21 15.01
CA MET A 73 -11.57 -2.59 13.70
C MET A 73 -11.44 -1.07 13.85
N PHE A 74 -10.62 -0.47 13.00
CA PHE A 74 -10.39 0.97 12.98
C PHE A 74 -10.70 1.54 11.59
N ASP A 75 -11.23 2.75 11.58
CA ASP A 75 -11.39 3.58 10.37
C ASP A 75 -11.20 5.04 10.78
N ILE A 76 -10.97 5.91 9.80
CA ILE A 76 -11.03 7.35 10.02
C ILE A 76 -12.47 7.78 10.27
N VAL A 77 -12.68 8.88 10.98
CA VAL A 77 -14.01 9.48 11.09
C VAL A 77 -14.41 10.05 9.72
N ARG A 78 -15.42 9.46 9.08
CA ARG A 78 -15.94 9.87 7.78
C ARG A 78 -17.25 10.64 7.93
N ASN A 79 -17.42 11.68 7.12
CA ASN A 79 -18.69 12.42 7.04
C ASN A 79 -19.82 11.56 6.43
N GLU A 80 -19.46 10.70 5.46
CA GLU A 80 -20.41 9.85 4.72
C GLU A 80 -19.88 8.40 4.65
N PRO A 81 -19.85 7.66 5.78
CA PRO A 81 -19.24 6.32 5.85
C PRO A 81 -19.91 5.33 4.89
N ALA A 82 -21.22 5.47 4.64
CA ALA A 82 -21.97 4.63 3.71
C ALA A 82 -21.50 4.72 2.24
N LYS A 83 -20.67 5.71 1.88
CA LYS A 83 -20.04 5.79 0.55
C LYS A 83 -18.81 4.89 0.41
N SER A 84 -18.24 4.45 1.53
CA SER A 84 -17.00 3.65 1.57
C SER A 84 -17.22 2.27 2.18
N HIS A 85 -18.23 2.11 3.05
CA HIS A 85 -18.50 0.88 3.78
C HIS A 85 -19.97 0.47 3.61
N PRO A 86 -20.27 -0.76 3.15
CA PRO A 86 -21.60 -1.33 3.32
C PRO A 86 -21.84 -1.64 4.81
N ASN A 87 -23.10 -1.88 5.20
CA ASN A 87 -23.40 -2.15 6.61
C ASN A 87 -22.67 -3.40 7.13
N LEU A 88 -22.49 -4.42 6.29
CA LEU A 88 -21.76 -5.65 6.61
C LEU A 88 -20.60 -5.91 5.64
N GLU A 89 -19.42 -6.08 6.20
CA GLU A 89 -18.23 -6.55 5.50
C GLU A 89 -17.79 -7.87 6.12
N ALA A 90 -17.69 -8.93 5.33
CA ALA A 90 -17.24 -10.22 5.85
C ALA A 90 -16.55 -11.07 4.78
N TRP A 91 -15.84 -12.08 5.26
CA TRP A 91 -15.28 -13.15 4.45
C TRP A 91 -16.05 -14.44 4.68
N ILE A 92 -16.09 -15.30 3.66
CA ILE A 92 -16.66 -16.64 3.73
C ILE A 92 -15.62 -17.66 3.28
N GLN A 93 -15.51 -18.78 4.00
CA GLN A 93 -14.68 -19.90 3.57
C GLN A 93 -15.21 -20.46 2.25
N ARG A 94 -14.31 -20.84 1.35
CA ARG A 94 -14.64 -21.40 0.04
C ARG A 94 -15.68 -22.53 0.12
N ASP A 95 -15.46 -23.50 1.00
CA ASP A 95 -16.33 -24.67 1.09
C ASP A 95 -17.75 -24.30 1.51
N ALA A 96 -17.91 -23.34 2.43
CA ALA A 96 -19.21 -22.79 2.81
C ALA A 96 -19.88 -22.03 1.65
N ALA A 97 -19.11 -21.30 0.83
CA ALA A 97 -19.64 -20.66 -0.37
C ALA A 97 -20.10 -21.69 -1.42
N VAL A 98 -19.35 -22.78 -1.62
CA VAL A 98 -19.73 -23.89 -2.50
C VAL A 98 -21.03 -24.54 -2.04
N GLU A 99 -21.17 -24.81 -0.74
CA GLU A 99 -22.41 -25.34 -0.16
C GLU A 99 -23.60 -24.39 -0.34
N LEU A 100 -23.40 -23.09 -0.11
CA LEU A 100 -24.41 -22.05 -0.32
C LEU A 100 -24.90 -22.03 -1.79
N PHE A 101 -23.97 -22.08 -2.74
CA PHE A 101 -24.31 -22.05 -4.17
C PHE A 101 -25.06 -23.33 -4.58
N LYS A 102 -24.60 -24.48 -4.09
CA LYS A 102 -25.27 -25.76 -4.31
C LYS A 102 -26.70 -25.77 -3.76
N ALA A 103 -26.93 -25.19 -2.59
CA ALA A 103 -28.27 -25.06 -2.00
C ALA A 103 -29.21 -24.17 -2.85
N ALA A 104 -28.65 -23.20 -3.57
CA ALA A 104 -29.37 -22.38 -4.55
C ALA A 104 -29.48 -23.04 -5.95
N HIS A 105 -29.13 -24.32 -6.07
CA HIS A 105 -29.07 -25.08 -7.34
C HIS A 105 -28.10 -24.49 -8.39
N LEU A 106 -27.00 -23.92 -7.93
CA LEU A 106 -25.94 -23.35 -8.77
C LEU A 106 -24.61 -24.09 -8.57
N ASP A 107 -23.79 -24.10 -9.61
CA ASP A 107 -22.43 -24.64 -9.59
C ASP A 107 -21.44 -23.49 -9.39
N PHE A 108 -20.72 -23.52 -8.27
CA PHE A 108 -19.74 -22.49 -7.92
C PHE A 108 -18.59 -22.41 -8.94
N GLU A 109 -18.04 -23.54 -9.40
CA GLU A 109 -16.92 -23.54 -10.36
C GLU A 109 -17.36 -22.99 -11.71
N ALA A 110 -18.56 -23.37 -12.16
CA ALA A 110 -19.11 -22.87 -13.40
C ALA A 110 -19.34 -21.36 -13.36
N LEU A 111 -19.87 -20.83 -12.25
CA LEU A 111 -20.08 -19.39 -12.07
C LEU A 111 -18.78 -18.62 -11.88
N LYS A 112 -17.81 -19.18 -11.14
CA LYS A 112 -16.46 -18.62 -11.03
C LYS A 112 -15.83 -18.47 -12.41
N LYS A 113 -15.89 -19.51 -13.25
CA LYS A 113 -15.41 -19.45 -14.64
C LYS A 113 -16.13 -18.40 -15.48
N GLN A 114 -17.45 -18.25 -15.31
CA GLN A 114 -18.21 -17.20 -16.00
C GLN A 114 -17.80 -15.79 -15.56
N ALA A 115 -17.51 -15.61 -14.26
CA ALA A 115 -17.08 -14.34 -13.66
C ALA A 115 -15.72 -13.85 -14.17
N GLN A 116 -14.94 -14.72 -14.82
CA GLN A 116 -13.67 -14.37 -15.49
C GLN A 116 -13.87 -13.64 -16.83
N SER A 117 -15.12 -13.50 -17.31
CA SER A 117 -15.43 -12.86 -18.58
C SER A 117 -16.06 -11.47 -18.42
N ARG A 118 -15.75 -10.54 -19.34
CA ARG A 118 -16.39 -9.20 -19.40
C ARG A 118 -17.91 -9.25 -19.48
N GLY A 119 -18.46 -10.33 -20.03
CA GLY A 119 -19.90 -10.52 -20.21
C GLY A 119 -20.65 -10.94 -18.95
N PHE A 120 -19.95 -11.20 -17.84
CA PHE A 120 -20.56 -11.69 -16.60
C PHE A 120 -21.65 -10.73 -16.11
N LYS A 121 -22.74 -11.33 -15.61
CA LYS A 121 -23.80 -10.64 -14.90
C LYS A 121 -24.00 -11.32 -13.54
N PRO A 122 -24.26 -10.55 -12.47
CA PRO A 122 -24.55 -11.13 -11.16
C PRO A 122 -25.68 -12.15 -11.24
N VAL A 123 -25.50 -13.30 -10.61
CA VAL A 123 -26.49 -14.37 -10.55
C VAL A 123 -27.12 -14.39 -9.16
N GLU A 124 -28.45 -14.38 -9.13
CA GLU A 124 -29.20 -14.46 -7.88
C GLU A 124 -29.10 -15.87 -7.28
N LEU A 125 -28.71 -15.95 -6.00
CA LEU A 125 -28.77 -17.18 -5.21
C LEU A 125 -30.21 -17.42 -4.74
N LYS A 126 -31.07 -17.94 -5.63
CA LYS A 126 -32.51 -18.12 -5.35
C LYS A 126 -32.74 -19.02 -4.13
N GLY A 127 -33.63 -18.58 -3.24
CA GLY A 127 -33.97 -19.29 -2.02
C GLY A 127 -32.96 -19.11 -0.88
N ALA A 128 -31.79 -18.49 -1.13
CA ALA A 128 -30.88 -18.11 -0.07
C ALA A 128 -31.37 -16.85 0.64
N THR A 129 -31.38 -16.87 1.97
CA THR A 129 -31.59 -15.69 2.80
C THR A 129 -30.40 -15.52 3.72
N PHE A 130 -30.11 -14.28 4.08
CA PHE A 130 -28.99 -13.96 4.96
C PHE A 130 -29.49 -12.96 6.01
N SER A 131 -29.26 -13.28 7.27
CA SER A 131 -29.56 -12.43 8.41
C SER A 131 -28.30 -12.29 9.26
N ALA A 132 -27.93 -11.06 9.57
CA ALA A 132 -26.86 -10.75 10.50
C ALA A 132 -27.36 -9.73 11.53
N ALA A 133 -27.00 -9.95 12.78
CA ALA A 133 -27.24 -9.03 13.88
C ALA A 133 -26.00 -9.07 14.78
N TYR A 134 -25.42 -7.92 15.05
CA TYR A 134 -24.25 -7.78 15.91
C TYR A 134 -24.38 -6.47 16.69
N ALA A 135 -23.99 -6.51 17.96
CA ALA A 135 -23.84 -5.30 18.76
C ALA A 135 -22.51 -4.64 18.41
N VAL A 136 -22.54 -3.34 18.13
CA VAL A 136 -21.34 -2.55 17.84
C VAL A 136 -21.11 -1.62 19.02
N ASP A 137 -20.01 -1.84 19.74
CA ASP A 137 -19.43 -0.84 20.63
C ASP A 137 -18.41 -0.03 19.83
N HIS A 138 -18.47 1.30 19.91
CA HIS A 138 -17.58 2.17 19.17
C HIS A 138 -17.13 3.35 20.04
N SER A 139 -15.89 3.78 19.82
CA SER A 139 -15.33 4.96 20.44
C SER A 139 -14.44 5.70 19.46
N VAL A 140 -14.23 6.99 19.69
CA VAL A 140 -13.29 7.79 18.91
C VAL A 140 -12.00 7.92 19.70
N ILE A 141 -10.90 7.46 19.08
CA ILE A 141 -9.54 7.72 19.56
C ILE A 141 -8.88 8.78 18.69
N VAL A 142 -7.94 9.53 19.27
CA VAL A 142 -7.23 10.61 18.57
C VAL A 142 -5.76 10.27 18.50
N SER A 143 -5.24 10.20 17.28
CA SER A 143 -3.81 10.24 16.97
C SER A 143 -3.52 11.42 16.04
N LYS A 144 -2.25 11.67 15.70
CA LYS A 144 -1.82 12.83 14.93
C LYS A 144 -0.82 12.47 13.83
N ASN A 145 -1.08 12.93 12.62
CA ASN A 145 -0.03 13.12 11.64
C ASN A 145 0.79 14.36 12.01
N ILE A 146 2.09 14.33 11.74
CA ILE A 146 3.01 15.44 11.96
C ILE A 146 3.53 15.89 10.58
N ALA A 147 3.36 17.18 10.28
CA ALA A 147 3.72 17.75 8.99
C ALA A 147 4.76 18.86 9.15
N GLY A 148 5.91 18.70 8.51
CA GLY A 148 6.95 19.73 8.37
C GLY A 148 7.03 20.21 6.93
N ARG A 149 7.08 21.52 6.69
CA ARG A 149 7.13 22.08 5.32
C ARG A 149 8.33 22.97 5.08
N ILE A 150 9.04 22.71 3.98
CA ILE A 150 9.97 23.65 3.37
C ILE A 150 9.23 24.38 2.25
N LYS A 151 9.03 25.69 2.39
CA LYS A 151 8.33 26.50 1.40
C LYS A 151 9.18 26.66 0.13
N GLY A 152 8.58 26.38 -1.02
CA GLY A 152 9.21 26.59 -2.33
C GLY A 152 9.43 28.07 -2.67
N SER A 153 10.49 28.36 -3.41
CA SER A 153 10.91 29.72 -3.78
C SER A 153 10.13 30.31 -4.96
N ALA A 154 9.74 29.48 -5.94
CA ALA A 154 9.11 29.94 -7.19
C ALA A 154 7.68 29.41 -7.38
N ARG A 155 7.40 28.20 -6.88
CA ARG A 155 6.13 27.48 -6.99
C ARG A 155 5.73 26.94 -5.63
N PRO A 156 5.51 27.81 -4.64
CA PRO A 156 5.21 27.37 -3.27
C PRO A 156 3.93 26.53 -3.20
N ASP A 157 3.00 26.67 -4.13
CA ASP A 157 1.73 25.94 -4.12
C ASP A 157 1.81 24.53 -4.73
N GLU A 158 2.95 24.16 -5.33
CA GLU A 158 3.23 22.80 -5.80
C GLU A 158 3.98 22.04 -4.71
N THR A 159 3.60 20.79 -4.45
CA THR A 159 4.13 20.03 -3.29
C THR A 159 4.74 18.70 -3.73
N VAL A 160 5.97 18.43 -3.32
CA VAL A 160 6.56 17.08 -3.28
C VAL A 160 6.41 16.56 -1.85
N ILE A 161 5.92 15.33 -1.68
CA ILE A 161 5.75 14.72 -0.35
C ILE A 161 6.82 13.66 -0.14
N TYR A 162 7.41 13.66 1.05
CA TYR A 162 8.09 12.52 1.63
C TYR A 162 7.26 12.06 2.83
N SER A 163 6.85 10.81 2.83
CA SER A 163 6.03 10.22 3.89
C SER A 163 6.74 9.04 4.56
N ALA A 164 6.39 8.79 5.82
CA ALA A 164 6.75 7.61 6.60
C ALA A 164 5.78 7.55 7.80
N HIS A 165 5.47 6.38 8.34
CA HIS A 165 4.68 6.33 9.58
C HIS A 165 5.56 6.34 10.81
N TRP A 166 5.07 6.97 11.88
CA TRP A 166 5.79 7.06 13.16
C TRP A 166 5.25 6.11 14.22
N ASP A 167 4.06 5.54 14.03
CA ASP A 167 3.53 4.54 14.93
C ASP A 167 4.15 3.16 14.67
N HIS A 168 4.01 2.30 15.67
CA HIS A 168 4.18 0.86 15.54
C HIS A 168 3.17 0.18 16.47
N LEU A 169 3.36 -1.10 16.79
CA LEU A 169 2.41 -1.90 17.57
C LEU A 169 2.35 -1.57 19.08
N GLY A 170 3.35 -0.88 19.63
CA GLY A 170 3.37 -0.46 21.02
C GLY A 170 3.65 -1.59 22.00
N VAL A 171 2.76 -1.83 22.97
CA VAL A 171 2.93 -2.88 23.99
C VAL A 171 2.02 -4.07 23.68
N GLY A 172 2.61 -5.24 23.49
CA GLY A 172 1.92 -6.46 23.08
C GLY A 172 2.20 -7.69 23.95
N ALA A 173 2.07 -8.87 23.34
CA ALA A 173 2.40 -10.12 23.98
C ALA A 173 3.93 -10.23 24.19
N PRO A 174 4.39 -10.86 25.28
CA PRO A 174 5.82 -11.02 25.50
C PRO A 174 6.47 -12.00 24.51
N ASP A 175 7.70 -11.70 24.11
CA ASP A 175 8.58 -12.67 23.45
C ASP A 175 9.06 -13.76 24.43
N ALA A 176 9.88 -14.70 23.94
CA ALA A 176 10.46 -15.76 24.77
C ALA A 176 11.36 -15.27 25.91
N ARG A 177 11.85 -14.02 25.84
CA ARG A 177 12.67 -13.36 26.87
C ARG A 177 11.82 -12.53 27.84
N GLY A 178 10.52 -12.40 27.59
CA GLY A 178 9.58 -11.63 28.39
C GLY A 178 9.43 -10.17 27.96
N ASP A 179 10.06 -9.75 26.85
CA ASP A 179 9.95 -8.39 26.33
C ASP A 179 8.60 -8.20 25.63
N LYS A 180 7.91 -7.10 25.95
CA LYS A 180 6.56 -6.77 25.48
C LYS A 180 6.53 -5.54 24.59
N ILE A 181 7.67 -4.87 24.39
CA ILE A 181 7.72 -3.60 23.67
C ILE A 181 8.07 -3.89 22.22
N TYR A 182 7.17 -3.52 21.32
CA TYR A 182 7.36 -3.61 19.89
C TYR A 182 7.94 -2.26 19.46
N ASN A 183 9.27 -2.19 19.37
CA ASN A 183 10.00 -0.93 19.21
C ASN A 183 9.90 -0.34 17.80
N GLY A 184 9.90 -1.19 16.76
CA GLY A 184 9.71 -0.76 15.38
C GLY A 184 10.92 -0.01 14.84
N ALA A 185 12.11 -0.55 15.04
CA ALA A 185 13.34 0.12 14.66
C ALA A 185 13.50 0.21 13.12
N ILE A 186 13.23 -0.88 12.41
CA ILE A 186 13.10 -0.90 10.95
C ILE A 186 11.69 -0.51 10.52
N ASP A 187 10.65 -0.98 11.22
CA ASP A 187 9.25 -0.67 10.91
C ASP A 187 8.62 0.20 12.01
N ASN A 188 8.66 1.54 11.93
CA ASN A 188 9.24 2.34 10.84
C ASN A 188 10.01 3.57 11.35
N ALA A 189 10.73 3.40 12.45
CA ALA A 189 11.59 4.46 12.98
C ALA A 189 12.69 4.87 11.99
N ASP A 190 13.16 3.96 11.14
CA ASP A 190 14.17 4.27 10.12
C ASP A 190 13.60 5.13 8.97
N GLY A 191 12.36 4.92 8.54
CA GLY A 191 11.66 5.78 7.58
C GLY A 191 11.45 7.18 8.15
N VAL A 192 11.09 7.30 9.43
CA VAL A 192 11.04 8.59 10.12
C VAL A 192 12.41 9.26 10.15
N ALA A 193 13.47 8.52 10.46
CA ALA A 193 14.84 9.03 10.42
C ALA A 193 15.23 9.49 9.00
N ALA A 194 14.84 8.75 7.97
CA ALA A 194 15.08 9.06 6.57
C ALA A 194 14.40 10.37 6.12
N ILE A 195 13.12 10.59 6.47
CA ILE A 195 12.45 11.85 6.11
C ILE A 195 13.02 13.05 6.88
N LEU A 196 13.46 12.86 8.13
CA LEU A 196 14.12 13.92 8.92
C LEU A 196 15.49 14.29 8.32
N GLU A 197 16.28 13.28 7.93
CA GLU A 197 17.59 13.49 7.33
C GLU A 197 17.47 14.11 5.93
N THR A 198 16.49 13.69 5.14
CA THR A 198 16.15 14.30 3.86
C THR A 198 15.76 15.78 4.03
N ALA A 199 14.97 16.11 5.06
CA ALA A 199 14.63 17.50 5.39
C ALA A 199 15.87 18.34 5.73
N ARG A 200 16.82 17.77 6.49
CA ARG A 200 18.10 18.40 6.81
C ARG A 200 18.91 18.65 5.54
N ALA A 201 18.97 17.68 4.62
CA ALA A 201 19.65 17.81 3.34
C ALA A 201 19.06 18.95 2.50
N PHE A 202 17.74 19.02 2.32
CA PHE A 202 17.09 20.12 1.59
C PHE A 202 17.31 21.49 2.23
N LYS A 203 17.31 21.57 3.57
CA LYS A 203 17.60 22.82 4.29
C LYS A 203 19.06 23.29 4.17
N SER A 204 19.98 22.38 3.85
CA SER A 204 21.39 22.72 3.60
C SER A 204 21.64 23.32 2.21
N GLN A 205 20.66 23.24 1.30
CA GLN A 205 20.72 23.74 -0.07
C GLN A 205 19.88 25.02 -0.25
N PRO A 206 20.03 25.76 -1.38
CA PRO A 206 19.08 26.81 -1.74
C PRO A 206 17.64 26.29 -1.72
N ALA A 207 16.69 27.14 -1.33
CA ALA A 207 15.29 26.74 -1.23
C ALA A 207 14.79 26.17 -2.57
N PRO A 208 14.18 24.97 -2.56
CA PRO A 208 13.69 24.33 -3.78
C PRO A 208 12.64 25.20 -4.47
N GLN A 209 12.42 25.01 -5.77
CA GLN A 209 11.43 25.81 -6.49
C GLN A 209 10.00 25.48 -6.04
N ARG A 210 9.69 24.18 -5.86
CA ARG A 210 8.42 23.68 -5.30
C ARG A 210 8.52 23.49 -3.78
N SER A 211 7.40 23.48 -3.08
CA SER A 211 7.41 23.14 -1.66
C SER A 211 7.67 21.66 -1.45
N ILE A 212 8.27 21.33 -0.31
CA ILE A 212 8.45 19.94 0.14
C ILE A 212 7.73 19.78 1.47
N LEU A 213 6.91 18.73 1.55
CA LEU A 213 6.21 18.32 2.76
C LEU A 213 6.83 17.03 3.26
N PHE A 214 7.29 17.03 4.51
CA PHE A 214 7.67 15.84 5.26
C PHE A 214 6.49 15.48 6.15
N LEU A 215 5.89 14.33 5.90
CA LEU A 215 4.65 13.89 6.53
C LEU A 215 4.90 12.59 7.30
N ALA A 216 5.06 12.71 8.62
CA ALA A 216 5.06 11.55 9.50
C ALA A 216 3.61 11.18 9.84
N VAL A 217 3.08 10.12 9.24
CA VAL A 217 1.70 9.67 9.47
C VAL A 217 1.59 8.69 10.63
N THR A 218 0.39 8.50 11.14
CA THR A 218 0.10 7.60 12.27
C THR A 218 -0.90 6.52 11.88
N ALA A 219 -0.97 5.45 12.66
CA ALA A 219 -1.90 4.35 12.49
C ALA A 219 -1.80 3.70 11.10
N GLU A 220 -0.60 3.57 10.56
CA GLU A 220 -0.31 2.74 9.37
C GLU A 220 -0.66 1.28 9.69
N GLU A 221 -0.19 0.82 10.86
CA GLU A 221 -0.31 -0.54 11.40
C GLU A 221 -1.75 -1.01 11.67
N ARG A 222 -2.70 -0.08 11.53
CA ARG A 222 -4.14 -0.30 11.67
C ARG A 222 -4.89 -0.06 10.37
N GLY A 223 -4.18 0.01 9.24
CA GLY A 223 -4.74 0.11 7.91
C GLY A 223 -4.59 1.48 7.27
N LEU A 224 -3.39 2.08 7.31
CA LEU A 224 -3.04 3.33 6.60
C LEU A 224 -3.87 4.55 7.05
N LEU A 225 -4.32 4.58 8.30
CA LEU A 225 -5.38 5.51 8.72
C LEU A 225 -4.93 6.96 8.71
N GLY A 226 -3.67 7.24 9.06
CA GLY A 226 -3.11 8.59 9.03
C GLY A 226 -2.98 9.13 7.61
N SER A 227 -2.40 8.35 6.70
CA SER A 227 -2.29 8.75 5.28
C SER A 227 -3.66 8.83 4.61
N GLU A 228 -4.59 7.91 4.90
CA GLU A 228 -5.98 7.96 4.44
C GLU A 228 -6.69 9.23 4.95
N TYR A 229 -6.51 9.61 6.21
CA TYR A 229 -7.07 10.84 6.76
C TYR A 229 -6.50 12.08 6.04
N TYR A 230 -5.18 12.14 5.86
CA TYR A 230 -4.54 13.26 5.16
C TYR A 230 -5.02 13.34 3.70
N ALA A 231 -5.03 12.23 2.97
CA ALA A 231 -5.41 12.20 1.58
C ALA A 231 -6.91 12.54 1.39
N ALA A 232 -7.77 12.20 2.35
CA ALA A 232 -9.17 12.63 2.38
C ALA A 232 -9.35 14.11 2.80
N ASN A 233 -8.46 14.65 3.63
CA ASN A 233 -8.54 16.00 4.19
C ASN A 233 -7.19 16.74 4.05
N PRO A 234 -6.74 17.02 2.81
CA PRO A 234 -5.35 17.39 2.58
C PRO A 234 -5.07 18.83 2.99
N LEU A 235 -3.92 19.06 3.65
CA LEU A 235 -3.44 20.41 3.98
C LEU A 235 -3.09 21.22 2.72
N TYR A 236 -2.65 20.53 1.66
CA TYR A 236 -2.29 21.10 0.37
C TYR A 236 -3.03 20.37 -0.75
N PRO A 237 -3.54 21.06 -1.79
CA PRO A 237 -4.37 20.42 -2.82
C PRO A 237 -3.67 19.25 -3.51
N LEU A 238 -4.29 18.05 -3.48
CA LEU A 238 -3.74 16.86 -4.13
C LEU A 238 -3.55 17.03 -5.65
N SER A 239 -4.35 17.87 -6.29
CA SER A 239 -4.20 18.21 -7.71
C SER A 239 -2.87 18.90 -8.03
N LYS A 240 -2.27 19.58 -7.05
CA LYS A 240 -0.96 20.24 -7.12
C LYS A 240 0.14 19.51 -6.34
N THR A 241 -0.14 18.31 -5.85
CA THR A 241 0.90 17.40 -5.37
C THR A 241 1.56 16.73 -6.58
N VAL A 242 2.87 16.91 -6.71
CA VAL A 242 3.71 16.40 -7.81
C VAL A 242 3.87 14.90 -7.69
N GLY A 243 4.20 14.44 -6.50
CA GLY A 243 4.25 13.03 -6.14
C GLY A 243 4.58 12.84 -4.67
N ASP A 244 4.50 11.59 -4.23
CA ASP A 244 4.77 11.14 -2.88
C ASP A 244 5.80 9.99 -2.88
N LEU A 245 6.86 10.18 -2.12
CA LEU A 245 7.91 9.18 -1.86
C LEU A 245 7.73 8.71 -0.42
N ASN A 246 7.02 7.60 -0.24
CA ASN A 246 6.86 6.98 1.07
C ASN A 246 8.07 6.11 1.39
N ILE A 247 8.57 6.18 2.62
CA ILE A 247 9.72 5.42 3.10
C ILE A 247 9.22 4.53 4.24
N ASP A 248 9.38 3.22 4.05
CA ASP A 248 8.82 2.21 4.94
C ASP A 248 9.71 0.97 4.92
N ALA A 249 10.33 0.69 6.07
CA ALA A 249 11.24 -0.42 6.32
C ALA A 249 12.46 -0.48 5.37
N LEU A 250 13.52 0.27 5.67
CA LEU A 250 14.77 0.20 4.89
C LEU A 250 15.70 -0.91 5.41
N SER A 251 16.56 -1.44 4.55
CA SER A 251 17.47 -2.54 4.92
C SER A 251 18.71 -2.02 5.66
N ALA A 252 18.91 -2.48 6.90
CA ALA A 252 20.08 -2.17 7.72
C ALA A 252 21.27 -3.15 7.51
N THR A 253 21.31 -3.84 6.36
CA THR A 253 22.27 -4.94 6.07
C THR A 253 23.43 -4.54 5.16
N GLY A 254 23.60 -3.24 4.90
CA GLY A 254 24.67 -2.68 4.09
C GLY A 254 24.29 -2.42 2.63
N PRO A 255 25.25 -2.01 1.79
CA PRO A 255 24.99 -1.60 0.41
C PRO A 255 24.46 -2.71 -0.50
N ALA A 256 23.49 -2.37 -1.36
CA ALA A 256 22.93 -3.25 -2.38
C ALA A 256 23.21 -2.75 -3.80
N LYS A 257 23.36 -3.68 -4.75
CA LYS A 257 23.51 -3.42 -6.19
C LYS A 257 22.19 -3.10 -6.87
N ASP A 258 21.08 -3.41 -6.21
CA ASP A 258 19.74 -3.13 -6.69
C ASP A 258 18.96 -2.25 -5.72
N ILE A 259 17.79 -1.82 -6.15
CA ILE A 259 16.78 -1.14 -5.34
C ILE A 259 15.39 -1.62 -5.76
N THR A 260 14.39 -1.44 -4.91
CA THR A 260 13.01 -1.88 -5.17
C THR A 260 11.99 -0.87 -4.64
N THR A 261 10.71 -1.20 -4.80
CA THR A 261 9.56 -0.51 -4.20
C THR A 261 8.64 -1.55 -3.57
N SER A 262 7.82 -1.14 -2.59
CA SER A 262 6.78 -2.04 -2.06
C SER A 262 5.69 -2.22 -3.12
N GLY A 263 5.83 -3.26 -3.93
CA GLY A 263 5.03 -3.47 -5.14
C GLY A 263 5.43 -2.56 -6.30
N ASP A 264 5.09 -2.98 -7.52
CA ASP A 264 5.33 -2.20 -8.74
C ASP A 264 4.14 -1.31 -9.09
N GLY A 265 4.44 -0.03 -9.37
CA GLY A 265 3.49 0.94 -9.87
C GLY A 265 3.68 1.21 -11.37
N LYS A 266 2.58 1.25 -12.12
CA LYS A 266 2.56 1.77 -13.50
C LYS A 266 2.63 3.31 -13.52
N VAL A 267 3.75 3.87 -13.05
CA VAL A 267 3.89 5.31 -12.77
C VAL A 267 5.27 5.84 -13.15
N ASP A 268 5.30 6.99 -13.81
CA ASP A 268 6.57 7.62 -14.25
C ASP A 268 7.50 7.94 -13.07
N LEU A 269 6.95 8.10 -11.85
CA LEU A 269 7.73 8.33 -10.64
C LEU A 269 8.67 7.15 -10.31
N GLN A 270 8.23 5.92 -10.56
CA GLN A 270 9.08 4.73 -10.44
C GLN A 270 10.16 4.74 -11.52
N ASP A 271 9.83 5.10 -12.76
CA ASP A 271 10.81 5.18 -13.84
C ASP A 271 11.93 6.20 -13.53
N LEU A 272 11.58 7.34 -12.91
CA LEU A 272 12.57 8.32 -12.43
C LEU A 272 13.52 7.73 -11.38
N LEU A 273 13.00 6.95 -10.43
CA LEU A 273 13.81 6.22 -9.46
C LEU A 273 14.76 5.24 -10.16
N VAL A 274 14.27 4.46 -11.12
CA VAL A 274 15.10 3.50 -11.89
C VAL A 274 16.22 4.21 -12.66
N VAL A 275 15.91 5.34 -13.31
CA VAL A 275 16.92 6.14 -14.02
C VAL A 275 18.01 6.64 -13.06
N LYS A 276 17.62 7.13 -11.89
CA LYS A 276 18.58 7.57 -10.87
C LYS A 276 19.41 6.39 -10.36
N ALA A 277 18.79 5.26 -10.03
CA ALA A 277 19.49 4.07 -9.53
C ALA A 277 20.57 3.64 -10.52
N LYS A 278 20.24 3.61 -11.81
CA LYS A 278 21.16 3.29 -12.91
C LYS A 278 22.34 4.25 -13.00
N ALA A 279 22.13 5.55 -12.75
CA ALA A 279 23.20 6.54 -12.72
C ALA A 279 24.21 6.28 -11.59
N HIS A 280 23.76 5.67 -10.49
CA HIS A 280 24.59 5.20 -9.38
C HIS A 280 25.11 3.77 -9.57
N GLY A 281 25.00 3.19 -10.77
CA GLY A 281 25.47 1.83 -11.06
C GLY A 281 24.61 0.73 -10.43
N ARG A 282 23.40 1.06 -9.95
CA ARG A 282 22.44 0.13 -9.37
C ARG A 282 21.34 -0.23 -10.37
N TYR A 283 20.69 -1.37 -10.19
CA TYR A 283 19.55 -1.77 -11.02
C TYR A 283 18.24 -1.82 -10.20
N PHE A 284 17.10 -1.95 -10.87
CA PHE A 284 15.81 -2.10 -10.19
C PHE A 284 15.36 -3.56 -10.21
N THR A 285 14.91 -4.06 -9.07
CA THR A 285 14.33 -5.40 -8.92
C THR A 285 12.81 -5.26 -8.72
N PRO A 286 11.99 -5.74 -9.69
CA PRO A 286 10.53 -5.75 -9.56
C PRO A 286 10.04 -6.60 -8.39
N ASP A 287 8.79 -6.40 -7.97
CA ASP A 287 8.15 -7.17 -6.90
C ASP A 287 8.12 -8.66 -7.28
N PRO A 288 8.75 -9.56 -6.49
CA PRO A 288 8.77 -10.99 -6.78
C PRO A 288 7.41 -11.67 -6.54
N SER A 289 6.50 -11.02 -5.80
CA SER A 289 5.19 -11.56 -5.40
C SER A 289 4.03 -10.59 -5.70
N PRO A 290 3.82 -10.20 -6.97
CA PRO A 290 2.85 -9.16 -7.32
C PRO A 290 1.38 -9.55 -7.03
N GLN A 291 1.10 -10.84 -6.81
CA GLN A 291 -0.20 -11.33 -6.33
C GLN A 291 -0.55 -10.93 -4.90
N ALA A 292 0.46 -10.60 -4.08
CA ALA A 292 0.27 -10.18 -2.69
C ALA A 292 -0.15 -8.71 -2.59
N GLY A 293 -0.10 -7.97 -3.70
CA GLY A 293 -0.58 -6.60 -3.78
C GLY A 293 0.18 -5.63 -2.87
N HIS A 294 1.50 -5.80 -2.73
CA HIS A 294 2.35 -4.97 -1.87
C HIS A 294 2.20 -3.46 -2.14
N PHE A 295 1.96 -3.08 -3.40
CA PHE A 295 1.66 -1.70 -3.81
C PHE A 295 0.50 -1.07 -3.02
N TYR A 296 -0.46 -1.86 -2.53
CA TYR A 296 -1.63 -1.34 -1.83
C TYR A 296 -1.51 -1.43 -0.30
N ARG A 297 -0.30 -1.63 0.24
CA ARG A 297 -0.08 -2.01 1.65
C ARG A 297 0.77 -1.03 2.46
N SER A 298 1.00 0.19 1.96
CA SER A 298 1.72 1.22 2.70
C SER A 298 1.19 2.63 2.36
N ASP A 299 1.66 3.65 3.06
CA ASP A 299 1.05 4.98 3.15
C ASP A 299 1.04 5.81 1.86
N HIS A 300 1.84 5.45 0.85
CA HIS A 300 1.71 6.02 -0.49
C HIS A 300 0.36 5.71 -1.15
N PHE A 301 -0.27 4.59 -0.78
CA PHE A 301 -1.44 4.08 -1.48
C PHE A 301 -2.67 5.02 -1.38
N PRO A 302 -3.02 5.58 -0.21
CA PRO A 302 -4.10 6.57 -0.12
C PRO A 302 -3.94 7.81 -1.02
N PHE A 303 -2.70 8.19 -1.36
CA PHE A 303 -2.39 9.22 -2.35
C PHE A 303 -2.62 8.72 -3.77
N ALA A 304 -2.09 7.53 -4.10
CA ALA A 304 -2.29 6.88 -5.40
C ALA A 304 -3.78 6.65 -5.71
N LYS A 305 -4.54 6.16 -4.74
CA LYS A 305 -6.00 5.98 -4.78
C LYS A 305 -6.74 7.27 -5.16
N ARG A 306 -6.15 8.45 -4.88
CA ARG A 306 -6.68 9.78 -5.21
C ARG A 306 -5.97 10.44 -6.40
N GLY A 307 -5.23 9.65 -7.17
CA GLY A 307 -4.59 10.03 -8.43
C GLY A 307 -3.19 10.65 -8.27
N VAL A 308 -2.69 10.93 -7.08
CA VAL A 308 -1.33 11.49 -6.92
C VAL A 308 -0.30 10.40 -7.27
N PRO A 309 0.67 10.65 -8.17
CA PRO A 309 1.77 9.71 -8.40
C PRO A 309 2.50 9.42 -7.08
N ALA A 310 2.51 8.17 -6.63
CA ALA A 310 3.04 7.82 -5.33
C ALA A 310 3.67 6.42 -5.38
N ILE A 311 4.78 6.25 -4.69
CA ILE A 311 5.50 4.98 -4.55
C ILE A 311 6.01 4.83 -3.11
N SER A 312 6.06 3.60 -2.60
CA SER A 312 6.84 3.28 -1.40
C SER A 312 8.21 2.78 -1.84
N VAL A 313 9.23 3.57 -1.59
CA VAL A 313 10.61 3.23 -1.96
C VAL A 313 11.23 2.29 -0.92
N GLY A 314 12.02 1.32 -1.37
CA GLY A 314 12.61 0.31 -0.50
C GLY A 314 14.03 -0.07 -0.88
N SER A 315 14.74 -0.72 0.02
CA SER A 315 16.11 -1.21 -0.21
C SER A 315 16.15 -2.46 -1.08
N GLY A 316 17.26 -2.67 -1.79
CA GLY A 316 17.48 -3.90 -2.58
C GLY A 316 18.03 -5.07 -1.77
N GLU A 317 17.97 -6.27 -2.33
CA GLU A 317 18.42 -7.52 -1.70
C GLU A 317 19.71 -8.11 -2.33
N ASP A 318 20.17 -7.63 -3.49
CA ASP A 318 21.46 -8.04 -4.08
C ASP A 318 22.61 -7.28 -3.43
N LEU A 319 22.98 -7.70 -2.21
CA LEU A 319 24.02 -7.05 -1.43
C LEU A 319 25.37 -7.02 -2.17
N VAL A 320 26.13 -5.93 -2.00
CA VAL A 320 27.50 -5.82 -2.53
C VAL A 320 28.38 -6.92 -1.96
N VAL A 321 28.24 -7.19 -0.66
CA VAL A 321 28.91 -8.29 0.05
C VAL A 321 27.91 -9.42 0.24
N GLY A 322 28.24 -10.62 -0.27
CA GLY A 322 27.40 -11.81 -0.12
C GLY A 322 26.30 -11.98 -1.19
N GLY A 323 25.97 -10.94 -1.96
CA GLY A 323 24.99 -11.03 -3.05
C GLY A 323 23.58 -11.31 -2.56
N LYS A 324 22.72 -11.73 -3.51
CA LYS A 324 21.30 -12.07 -3.26
C LYS A 324 21.10 -13.08 -2.13
N GLU A 325 21.97 -14.08 -1.99
CA GLU A 325 21.85 -15.09 -0.94
C GLU A 325 21.94 -14.45 0.46
N ALA A 326 22.86 -13.51 0.64
CA ALA A 326 22.99 -12.80 1.91
C ALA A 326 21.80 -11.87 2.18
N GLY A 327 21.32 -11.15 1.16
CA GLY A 327 20.15 -10.28 1.29
C GLY A 327 18.87 -11.05 1.60
N GLN A 328 18.60 -12.14 0.87
CA GLN A 328 17.46 -13.02 1.11
C GLN A 328 17.48 -13.60 2.52
N LYS A 329 18.65 -14.05 2.99
CA LYS A 329 18.80 -14.53 4.37
C LYS A 329 18.52 -13.41 5.40
N GLY A 330 18.95 -12.19 5.12
CA GLY A 330 18.68 -11.02 5.96
C GLY A 330 17.18 -10.70 6.03
N GLU A 331 16.52 -10.69 4.87
CA GLU A 331 15.08 -10.45 4.73
C GLU A 331 14.25 -11.55 5.41
N GLU A 332 14.59 -12.83 5.19
CA GLU A 332 13.93 -13.96 5.84
C GLU A 332 14.07 -13.90 7.37
N ASP A 333 15.26 -13.53 7.87
CA ASP A 333 15.51 -13.37 9.30
C ASP A 333 14.74 -12.18 9.88
N TYR A 334 14.64 -11.05 9.17
CA TYR A 334 13.81 -9.93 9.57
C TYR A 334 12.33 -10.32 9.61
N THR A 335 11.77 -10.77 8.48
CA THR A 335 10.35 -11.12 8.36
C THR A 335 9.92 -12.23 9.31
N THR A 336 10.79 -13.22 9.59
CA THR A 336 10.43 -14.34 10.48
C THR A 336 10.60 -14.00 11.95
N ASN A 337 11.68 -13.31 12.31
CA ASN A 337 12.10 -13.19 13.71
C ASN A 337 11.93 -11.79 14.32
N ARG A 338 11.73 -10.75 13.50
CA ARG A 338 11.74 -9.35 13.97
C ARG A 338 10.54 -8.52 13.53
N TYR A 339 10.10 -8.64 12.28
CA TYR A 339 8.95 -7.91 11.76
C TYR A 339 7.72 -8.10 12.65
N HIS A 340 7.16 -6.98 13.14
CA HIS A 340 6.04 -6.99 14.10
C HIS A 340 6.33 -7.86 15.33
N GLN A 341 7.57 -7.86 15.85
CA GLN A 341 7.97 -8.54 17.08
C GLN A 341 8.80 -7.60 17.97
N PRO A 342 8.91 -7.88 19.28
CA PRO A 342 9.78 -7.10 20.17
C PRO A 342 11.25 -7.01 19.71
N ALA A 343 11.69 -7.97 18.91
CA ALA A 343 13.05 -8.04 18.36
C ALA A 343 13.31 -7.07 17.18
N ASP A 344 12.32 -6.31 16.70
CA ASP A 344 12.60 -5.15 15.84
C ASP A 344 13.16 -3.98 16.66
N GLU A 345 14.38 -4.18 17.16
CA GLU A 345 15.14 -3.26 18.00
C GLU A 345 16.38 -2.76 17.27
N TRP A 346 16.77 -1.51 17.55
CA TRP A 346 18.03 -0.97 17.03
C TRP A 346 19.20 -1.80 17.53
N ARG A 347 20.15 -2.06 16.64
CA ARG A 347 21.37 -2.79 16.98
C ARG A 347 22.60 -2.02 16.58
N ALA A 348 23.61 -2.06 17.45
CA ALA A 348 24.89 -1.40 17.24
C ALA A 348 25.70 -1.99 16.06
N ASP A 349 25.33 -3.17 15.58
CA ASP A 349 25.99 -3.88 14.48
C ASP A 349 25.33 -3.66 13.11
N TRP A 350 24.33 -2.78 13.02
CA TRP A 350 23.75 -2.38 11.73
C TRP A 350 24.76 -1.70 10.81
N ASP A 351 24.73 -2.09 9.53
CA ASP A 351 25.44 -1.36 8.47
C ASP A 351 24.45 -0.46 7.73
N LEU A 352 24.39 0.80 8.18
CA LEU A 352 23.52 1.83 7.63
C LEU A 352 24.04 2.44 6.32
N THR A 353 25.18 1.97 5.80
CA THR A 353 25.76 2.52 4.56
C THR A 353 24.81 2.33 3.38
N GLY A 354 24.10 1.20 3.31
CA GLY A 354 23.08 0.94 2.29
C GLY A 354 21.89 1.91 2.40
N GLN A 355 21.31 2.03 3.59
CA GLN A 355 20.22 3.00 3.85
C GLN A 355 20.62 4.43 3.47
N ALA A 356 21.85 4.85 3.81
CA ALA A 356 22.32 6.18 3.44
C ALA A 356 22.42 6.39 1.91
N GLN A 357 22.80 5.35 1.15
CA GLN A 357 22.80 5.40 -0.31
C GLN A 357 21.38 5.45 -0.88
N ASP A 358 20.44 4.68 -0.31
CA ASP A 358 19.03 4.70 -0.68
C ASP A 358 18.41 6.08 -0.44
N ILE A 359 18.59 6.63 0.75
CA ILE A 359 18.10 7.97 1.11
C ILE A 359 18.69 9.04 0.19
N GLY A 360 19.98 8.94 -0.14
CA GLY A 360 20.62 9.82 -1.12
C GLY A 360 19.94 9.77 -2.49
N LEU A 361 19.58 8.57 -2.94
CA LEU A 361 18.84 8.37 -4.20
C LEU A 361 17.43 8.97 -4.15
N PHE A 362 16.70 8.76 -3.05
CA PHE A 362 15.34 9.30 -2.86
C PHE A 362 15.36 10.83 -2.77
N TYR A 363 16.40 11.39 -2.14
CA TYR A 363 16.67 12.83 -2.14
C TYR A 363 16.87 13.34 -3.57
N GLU A 364 17.68 12.68 -4.40
CA GLU A 364 17.91 13.11 -5.78
C GLU A 364 16.63 13.07 -6.64
N VAL A 365 15.80 12.03 -6.50
CA VAL A 365 14.50 11.95 -7.19
C VAL A 365 13.62 13.13 -6.78
N GLY A 366 13.41 13.35 -5.48
CA GLY A 366 12.55 14.46 -5.04
C GLY A 366 13.19 15.84 -5.26
N ALA A 367 14.51 15.97 -5.34
CA ALA A 367 15.17 17.22 -5.71
C ALA A 367 14.94 17.56 -7.18
N ASP A 368 14.97 16.57 -8.08
CA ASP A 368 14.59 16.74 -9.49
C ASP A 368 13.12 17.15 -9.60
N LEU A 369 12.22 16.49 -8.87
CA LEU A 369 10.82 16.91 -8.81
C LEU A 369 10.69 18.33 -8.26
N ALA A 370 11.38 18.68 -7.18
CA ALA A 370 11.22 19.96 -6.52
C ALA A 370 11.79 21.13 -7.34
N ASN A 371 12.73 20.88 -8.26
CA ASN A 371 13.43 21.92 -9.02
C ASN A 371 13.19 21.91 -10.54
N SER A 372 12.41 20.96 -11.06
CA SER A 372 12.06 20.89 -12.47
C SER A 372 10.60 21.29 -12.75
N ARG A 373 10.21 21.15 -14.02
CA ARG A 373 8.83 21.24 -14.51
C ARG A 373 8.18 19.87 -14.71
N VAL A 374 8.90 18.80 -14.37
CA VAL A 374 8.39 17.43 -14.53
C VAL A 374 7.18 17.24 -13.62
N TRP A 375 6.13 16.64 -14.16
CA TRP A 375 4.98 16.12 -13.43
C TRP A 375 4.89 14.65 -13.80
N PRO A 376 5.31 13.73 -12.90
CA PRO A 376 5.11 12.31 -13.14
C PRO A 376 3.63 12.02 -13.38
N GLU A 377 3.31 11.12 -14.29
CA GLU A 377 1.94 10.71 -14.55
C GLU A 377 1.80 9.20 -14.34
N TRP A 378 0.55 8.76 -14.21
CA TRP A 378 0.22 7.34 -14.30
C TRP A 378 0.25 6.89 -15.75
N GLN A 379 0.86 5.73 -15.99
CA GLN A 379 0.97 5.13 -17.31
C GLN A 379 -0.40 4.57 -17.76
N ALA A 380 -0.52 4.24 -19.05
CA ALA A 380 -1.74 3.65 -19.59
C ALA A 380 -2.08 2.31 -18.90
N GLY A 381 -3.36 2.11 -18.59
CA GLY A 381 -3.83 0.91 -17.89
C GLY A 381 -3.60 0.91 -16.38
N SER A 382 -3.14 2.02 -15.79
CA SER A 382 -3.22 2.24 -14.35
C SER A 382 -4.63 2.67 -13.93
N GLU A 383 -5.09 2.12 -12.82
CA GLU A 383 -6.37 2.35 -12.15
C GLU A 383 -6.51 3.79 -11.64
N PHE A 384 -5.39 4.47 -11.43
CA PHE A 384 -5.35 5.81 -10.85
C PHE A 384 -5.26 6.92 -11.91
N LYS A 385 -4.96 6.55 -13.17
CA LYS A 385 -4.76 7.49 -14.27
C LYS A 385 -5.99 8.36 -14.53
N ALA A 386 -7.15 7.74 -14.68
CA ALA A 386 -8.38 8.46 -15.04
C ALA A 386 -8.70 9.56 -14.02
N LEU A 387 -8.53 9.27 -12.72
CA LEU A 387 -8.75 10.24 -11.66
C LEU A 387 -7.70 11.37 -11.71
N ARG A 388 -6.42 11.05 -11.90
CA ARG A 388 -5.36 12.06 -12.03
C ARG A 388 -5.57 13.01 -13.19
N ASP A 389 -6.06 12.50 -14.32
CA ASP A 389 -6.31 13.28 -15.54
C ASP A 389 -7.42 14.33 -15.34
N THR A 390 -8.39 14.10 -14.42
CA THR A 390 -9.47 15.07 -14.12
C THR A 390 -8.96 16.42 -13.60
N THR A 391 -7.76 16.44 -13.03
CA THR A 391 -7.15 17.63 -12.42
C THR A 391 -5.96 18.17 -13.22
N LYS A 392 -5.77 17.72 -14.47
CA LYS A 392 -4.62 18.08 -15.30
C LYS A 392 -4.44 19.59 -15.50
N ALA A 393 -5.54 20.34 -15.56
CA ALA A 393 -5.51 21.80 -15.72
C ALA A 393 -4.89 22.55 -14.54
N ASP A 394 -4.78 21.93 -13.36
CA ASP A 394 -4.18 22.53 -12.17
C ASP A 394 -2.64 22.52 -12.21
N ARG A 395 -2.07 21.70 -13.10
CA ARG A 395 -0.63 21.48 -13.27
C ARG A 395 -0.11 22.30 -14.44
N LYS A 396 0.91 23.12 -14.20
CA LYS A 396 1.50 24.03 -15.19
C LYS A 396 2.93 23.67 -15.54
#